data_AF-A0A938M7R3-F1
#
_entry.id   AF-A0A938M7R3-F1
#
_cell.length_a   1.000
_cell.length_b   1.000
_cell.length_c   1.000
_cell.angle_alpha   90.00
_cell.angle_beta   90.00
_cell.angle_gamma   90.00
#
_symmetry.space_group_name_H-M   'P 1'
#
loop_
_entity.id
_entity.type
_entity.pdbx_description
1 polymer ?
#
loop_
_entity_poly.entity_id
_entity_poly.type
_entity_poly.pdbx_seq_one_letter_code
_entity_poly.pdbx_strand_id
1 'polypeptide(L)'
;PGLRAWIAGHGLRARKVPAAEPLALLEERTGDAFLVMTALDEGEQIDRYFFARCRGPLDSAATATKRACLKRFAETLAHWHSRGVFQRDLKPSNVFVTEQCDGWRFALVDLDGVQFRGRLELEPRLKNLSQLNSSAPRCLTRTDRLRFLNWYFEASDLVVTYRDTLRAVVTQILDLSRKRGYYTLDDVEREAAEARRR
;
A
#
# COMPACT_ATOMS: atom_id res chain seq x y z
N PRO A 1 8.63 5.96 -19.72
CA PRO A 1 8.19 5.41 -18.41
C PRO A 1 9.22 5.69 -17.31
N GLY A 2 10.50 5.36 -17.59
CA GLY A 2 11.63 5.57 -16.68
C GLY A 2 11.73 6.97 -16.05
N LEU A 3 11.60 8.06 -16.83
CA LEU A 3 11.64 9.43 -16.26
C LEU A 3 10.56 9.69 -15.20
N ARG A 4 9.35 9.12 -15.34
CA ARG A 4 8.29 9.30 -14.35
C ARG A 4 8.64 8.58 -13.04
N ALA A 5 9.08 7.33 -13.13
CA ALA A 5 9.51 6.56 -11.97
C ALA A 5 10.76 7.16 -11.30
N TRP A 6 11.68 7.76 -12.07
CA TRP A 6 12.82 8.52 -11.56
C TRP A 6 12.39 9.73 -10.72
N ILE A 7 11.53 10.59 -11.30
CA ILE A 7 10.97 11.76 -10.61
C ILE A 7 10.20 11.32 -9.36
N ALA A 8 9.42 10.23 -9.46
CA ALA A 8 8.72 9.62 -8.33
C ALA A 8 9.68 9.19 -7.22
N GLY A 9 10.73 8.42 -7.52
CA GLY A 9 11.69 7.96 -6.52
C GLY A 9 12.37 9.11 -5.78
N HIS A 10 12.85 10.12 -6.50
CA HIS A 10 13.43 11.31 -5.87
C HIS A 10 12.41 12.12 -5.08
N GLY A 11 11.17 12.23 -5.55
CA GLY A 11 10.12 12.93 -4.83
C GLY A 11 9.68 12.23 -3.54
N LEU A 12 9.73 10.89 -3.48
CA LEU A 12 9.54 10.12 -2.25
C LEU A 12 10.70 10.33 -1.28
N ARG A 13 11.95 10.29 -1.78
CA ARG A 13 13.15 10.55 -0.98
C ARG A 13 13.12 11.95 -0.35
N ALA A 14 12.81 12.99 -1.12
CA ALA A 14 12.67 14.36 -0.62
C ALA A 14 11.58 14.49 0.45
N ARG A 15 10.51 13.69 0.34
CA ARG A 15 9.42 13.60 1.31
C ARG A 15 9.69 12.62 2.44
N LYS A 16 10.89 12.02 2.54
CA LYS A 16 11.23 10.99 3.54
C LYS A 16 10.19 9.86 3.61
N VAL A 17 9.67 9.45 2.45
CA VAL A 17 8.79 8.29 2.31
C VAL A 17 9.63 7.11 1.82
N PRO A 18 9.68 5.99 2.55
CA PRO A 18 10.49 4.86 2.13
C PRO A 18 10.02 4.27 0.79
N ALA A 19 10.99 3.98 -0.07
CA ALA A 19 10.84 3.34 -1.36
C ALA A 19 12.21 2.79 -1.80
N ALA A 20 12.24 1.99 -2.85
CA ALA A 20 13.49 1.65 -3.52
C ALA A 20 14.16 2.96 -4.01
N GLU A 21 15.43 3.16 -3.65
CA GLU A 21 16.15 4.39 -3.99
C GLU A 21 16.55 4.37 -5.46
N PRO A 22 16.18 5.39 -6.25
CA PRO A 22 16.63 5.49 -7.64
C PRO A 22 18.13 5.78 -7.68
N LEU A 23 18.88 4.95 -8.42
CA LEU A 23 20.33 5.03 -8.54
C LEU A 23 20.76 5.58 -9.90
N ALA A 24 20.13 5.12 -10.98
CA ALA A 24 20.39 5.60 -12.33
C ALA A 24 19.16 5.49 -13.23
N LEU A 25 19.03 6.42 -14.18
CA LEU A 25 18.09 6.37 -15.29
C LEU A 25 18.88 6.37 -16.59
N LEU A 26 18.64 5.37 -17.44
CA LEU A 26 19.16 5.30 -18.80
C LEU A 26 17.98 5.48 -19.77
N GLU A 27 18.09 6.42 -20.71
CA GLU A 27 17.09 6.62 -21.77
C GLU A 27 17.79 6.46 -23.13
N GLU A 28 17.27 5.55 -23.95
CA GLU A 28 17.73 5.36 -25.32
C GLU A 28 17.00 6.32 -26.27
N ARG A 29 17.68 6.72 -27.35
CA ARG A 29 17.09 7.59 -28.39
C ARG A 29 15.90 6.94 -29.12
N THR A 30 15.80 5.61 -29.03
CA THR A 30 14.71 4.77 -29.55
C THR A 30 13.43 4.87 -28.73
N GLY A 31 13.50 5.43 -27.51
CA GLY A 31 12.36 5.62 -26.60
C GLY A 31 12.30 4.64 -25.43
N ASP A 32 13.21 3.66 -25.38
CA ASP A 32 13.34 2.74 -24.25
C ASP A 32 14.00 3.43 -23.05
N ALA A 33 13.60 3.03 -21.84
CA ALA A 33 14.14 3.60 -20.62
C ALA A 33 14.29 2.55 -19.53
N PHE A 34 15.45 2.53 -18.88
CA PHE A 34 15.80 1.61 -17.80
C PHE A 34 16.03 2.40 -16.52
N LEU A 35 15.38 1.99 -15.44
CA LEU A 35 15.56 2.56 -14.11
C LEU A 35 16.25 1.54 -13.21
N VAL A 36 17.42 1.92 -12.69
CA VAL A 36 18.15 1.14 -11.69
C VAL A 36 17.80 1.68 -10.31
N MET A 37 17.39 0.79 -9.41
CA MET A 37 17.03 1.12 -8.03
C MET A 37 17.72 0.18 -7.05
N THR A 38 17.82 0.57 -5.79
CA THR A 38 18.26 -0.34 -4.72
C THR A 38 17.30 -1.52 -4.59
N ALA A 39 17.83 -2.71 -4.33
CA ALA A 39 17.02 -3.83 -3.88
C ALA A 39 16.40 -3.51 -2.51
N LEU A 40 15.14 -3.89 -2.32
CA LEU A 40 14.54 -3.94 -1.00
C LEU A 40 14.80 -5.35 -0.45
N ASP A 41 15.81 -5.46 0.40
CA ASP A 41 16.22 -6.73 1.01
C ASP A 41 15.46 -6.99 2.33
N GLU A 42 15.54 -8.22 2.83
CA GLU A 42 15.07 -8.61 4.19
C GLU A 42 13.56 -8.40 4.44
N GLY A 43 12.74 -8.45 3.39
CA GLY A 43 11.29 -8.34 3.52
C GLY A 43 10.53 -8.98 2.37
N GLU A 44 9.25 -8.66 2.28
CA GLU A 44 8.36 -9.20 1.25
C GLU A 44 7.22 -8.23 0.95
N GLN A 45 6.46 -8.48 -0.12
CA GLN A 45 5.22 -7.74 -0.37
C GLN A 45 4.18 -8.04 0.73
N ILE A 46 3.39 -7.04 1.12
CA ILE A 46 2.51 -7.14 2.30
C ILE A 46 1.36 -8.15 2.09
N ASP A 47 0.94 -8.42 0.85
CA ASP A 47 0.02 -9.52 0.56
C ASP A 47 0.61 -10.87 0.96
N ARG A 48 1.82 -11.18 0.49
CA ARG A 48 2.54 -12.42 0.81
C ARG A 48 2.78 -12.53 2.30
N TYR A 49 3.17 -11.42 2.94
CA TYR A 49 3.36 -11.37 4.39
C TYR A 49 2.13 -11.85 5.16
N PHE A 50 0.96 -11.30 4.84
CA PHE A 50 -0.29 -11.69 5.49
C PHE A 50 -0.76 -13.09 5.06
N PHE A 51 -0.54 -13.49 3.81
CA PHE A 51 -0.89 -14.84 3.37
C PHE A 51 -0.08 -15.91 4.10
N ALA A 52 1.23 -15.72 4.25
CA ALA A 52 2.11 -16.66 4.95
C ALA A 52 1.78 -16.78 6.44
N ARG A 53 1.45 -15.66 7.09
CA ARG A 53 1.29 -15.59 8.56
C ARG A 53 -0.16 -15.69 9.05
N CYS A 54 -1.14 -15.48 8.17
CA CYS A 54 -2.56 -15.42 8.54
C CYS A 54 -3.40 -16.51 7.86
N ARG A 55 -2.77 -17.60 7.40
CA ARG A 55 -3.49 -18.73 6.79
C ARG A 55 -4.13 -19.60 7.88
N GLY A 56 -5.46 -19.61 7.90
CA GLY A 56 -6.24 -20.43 8.84
C GLY A 56 -6.44 -19.77 10.22
N PRO A 57 -6.88 -20.54 11.22
CA PRO A 57 -7.11 -20.04 12.57
C PRO A 57 -5.82 -19.51 13.21
N LEU A 58 -5.91 -18.34 13.84
CA LEU A 58 -4.79 -17.72 14.55
C LEU A 58 -5.01 -17.80 16.05
N ASP A 59 -3.94 -18.07 16.79
CA ASP A 59 -3.96 -17.89 18.24
C ASP A 59 -4.01 -16.40 18.64
N SER A 60 -4.06 -16.14 19.94
CA SER A 60 -4.17 -14.77 20.45
C SER A 60 -2.94 -13.92 20.17
N ALA A 61 -1.73 -14.50 20.19
CA ALA A 61 -0.48 -13.79 19.96
C ALA A 61 -0.31 -13.42 18.47
N ALA A 62 -0.56 -14.36 17.57
CA ALA A 62 -0.56 -14.13 16.13
C ALA A 62 -1.66 -13.13 15.74
N THR A 63 -2.83 -13.20 16.36
CA THR A 63 -3.91 -12.22 16.15
C THR A 63 -3.49 -10.82 16.60
N ALA A 64 -2.83 -10.69 17.75
CA ALA A 64 -2.32 -9.40 18.23
C ALA A 64 -1.25 -8.83 17.29
N THR A 65 -0.32 -9.67 16.84
CA THR A 65 0.76 -9.30 15.90
C THR A 65 0.20 -8.82 14.56
N LYS A 66 -0.76 -9.56 13.98
CA LYS A 66 -1.47 -9.16 12.76
C LYS A 66 -2.12 -7.78 12.92
N ARG A 67 -2.81 -7.55 14.03
CA ARG A 67 -3.48 -6.27 14.32
C ARG A 67 -2.48 -5.13 14.48
N ALA A 68 -1.36 -5.36 15.16
CA ALA A 68 -0.31 -4.38 15.33
C ALA A 68 0.32 -3.97 13.99
N CYS A 69 0.63 -4.95 13.13
CA CYS A 69 1.13 -4.71 11.77
C CYS A 69 0.13 -3.90 10.93
N LEU A 70 -1.15 -4.29 10.90
CA LEU A 70 -2.20 -3.55 10.19
C LEU A 70 -2.35 -2.12 10.71
N LYS A 71 -2.29 -1.92 12.03
CA LYS A 71 -2.36 -0.59 12.63
C LYS A 71 -1.17 0.27 12.19
N ARG A 72 0.06 -0.24 12.28
CA ARG A 72 1.25 0.48 11.83
C ARG A 72 1.18 0.81 10.34
N PHE A 73 0.66 -0.11 9.52
CA PHE A 73 0.48 0.16 8.08
C PHE A 73 -0.55 1.27 7.83
N ALA A 74 -1.68 1.25 8.54
CA ALA A 74 -2.71 2.29 8.44
C ALA A 74 -2.15 3.68 8.78
N GLU A 75 -1.40 3.79 9.88
CA GLU A 75 -0.71 5.02 10.29
C GLU A 75 0.32 5.48 9.26
N THR A 76 1.10 4.54 8.72
CA THR A 76 2.13 4.82 7.71
C THR A 76 1.51 5.34 6.42
N LEU A 77 0.41 4.73 5.96
CA LEU A 77 -0.31 5.18 4.78
C LEU A 77 -0.93 6.58 4.97
N ALA A 78 -1.52 6.84 6.15
CA ALA A 78 -2.03 8.16 6.49
C ALA A 78 -0.93 9.23 6.43
N HIS A 79 0.26 8.88 6.93
CA HIS A 79 1.43 9.73 6.86
C HIS A 79 1.89 10.01 5.42
N TRP A 80 1.94 9.00 4.55
CA TRP A 80 2.27 9.19 3.13
C TRP A 80 1.27 10.13 2.44
N HIS A 81 -0.02 9.94 2.69
CA HIS A 81 -1.08 10.78 2.14
C HIS A 81 -1.01 12.23 2.65
N SER A 82 -0.65 12.45 3.93
CA SER A 82 -0.42 13.80 4.47
C SER A 82 0.74 14.54 3.78
N ARG A 83 1.70 13.78 3.22
CA ARG A 83 2.84 14.28 2.44
C ARG A 83 2.55 14.40 0.93
N GLY A 84 1.29 14.20 0.54
CA GLY A 84 0.83 14.38 -0.83
C GLY A 84 1.15 13.23 -1.77
N VAL A 85 1.50 12.06 -1.24
CA VAL A 85 1.83 10.87 -2.05
C VAL A 85 0.54 10.16 -2.45
N PHE A 86 0.25 10.13 -3.75
CA PHE A 86 -0.83 9.33 -4.34
C PHE A 86 -0.23 8.23 -5.21
N GLN A 87 -0.71 6.99 -5.07
CA GLN A 87 -0.28 5.88 -5.92
C GLN A 87 -1.42 5.46 -6.85
N ARG A 88 -1.27 5.62 -8.16
CA ARG A 88 -2.33 5.33 -9.15
C ARG A 88 -2.84 3.90 -9.10
N ASP A 89 -2.00 2.94 -8.73
CA ASP A 89 -2.38 1.53 -8.55
C ASP A 89 -1.98 1.01 -7.16
N LEU A 90 -2.60 1.57 -6.12
CA LEU A 90 -2.28 1.15 -4.75
C LEU A 90 -2.92 -0.22 -4.45
N LYS A 91 -2.08 -1.24 -4.39
CA LYS A 91 -2.44 -2.61 -4.01
C LYS A 91 -1.40 -3.19 -3.05
N PRO A 92 -1.74 -4.22 -2.26
CA PRO A 92 -0.80 -4.85 -1.33
C PRO A 92 0.51 -5.30 -1.98
N SER A 93 0.47 -5.84 -3.21
CA SER A 93 1.68 -6.27 -3.93
C SER A 93 2.63 -5.11 -4.28
N ASN A 94 2.17 -3.86 -4.23
CA ASN A 94 2.98 -2.66 -4.45
C ASN A 94 3.54 -2.05 -3.15
N VAL A 95 3.33 -2.70 -2.01
CA VAL A 95 3.86 -2.30 -0.70
C VAL A 95 4.76 -3.40 -0.15
N PHE A 96 6.02 -3.06 0.09
CA PHE A 96 6.99 -3.92 0.75
C PHE A 96 6.91 -3.73 2.27
N VAL A 97 7.09 -4.81 3.02
CA VAL A 97 7.16 -4.82 4.47
C VAL A 97 8.45 -5.49 4.93
N THR A 98 9.12 -4.84 5.88
CA THR A 98 10.31 -5.35 6.57
C THR A 98 10.00 -5.37 8.08
N GLU A 99 10.19 -6.51 8.73
CA GLU A 99 10.11 -6.62 10.19
C GLU A 99 11.37 -5.98 10.80
N GLN A 100 11.20 -5.18 11.86
CA GLN A 100 12.28 -4.57 12.63
C GLN A 100 12.12 -4.92 14.11
N CYS A 101 13.18 -4.71 14.91
CA CYS A 101 13.15 -4.99 16.35
C CYS A 101 11.98 -4.30 17.08
N ASP A 102 11.50 -3.16 16.57
CA ASP A 102 10.44 -2.32 17.14
C ASP A 102 9.16 -2.25 16.28
N GLY A 103 9.02 -3.11 15.27
CA GLY A 103 7.76 -3.24 14.51
C GLY A 103 7.95 -3.53 13.03
N TRP A 104 7.33 -2.69 12.18
CA TRP A 104 7.32 -2.87 10.73
C TRP A 104 7.63 -1.57 10.02
N ARG A 105 8.47 -1.66 8.99
CA ARG A 105 8.72 -0.58 8.03
C ARG A 105 8.05 -0.93 6.70
N PHE A 106 7.37 0.05 6.11
CA PHE A 106 6.71 -0.10 4.82
C PHE A 106 7.39 0.76 3.77
N ALA A 107 7.45 0.28 2.53
CA ALA A 107 8.00 1.00 1.39
C ALA A 107 7.15 0.79 0.13
N LEU A 108 7.09 1.79 -0.75
CA LEU A 108 6.50 1.64 -2.08
C LEU A 108 7.49 0.96 -3.03
N VAL A 109 7.00 0.00 -3.82
CA VAL A 109 7.82 -0.76 -4.78
C VAL A 109 7.65 -0.24 -6.20
N ASP A 110 6.41 -0.11 -6.66
CA ASP A 110 6.10 0.42 -7.99
C ASP A 110 6.08 1.96 -7.96
N LEU A 111 7.01 2.60 -8.67
CA LEU A 111 7.13 4.06 -8.71
C LEU A 111 6.42 4.70 -9.91
N ASP A 112 6.02 3.92 -10.91
CA ASP A 112 5.50 4.45 -12.19
C ASP A 112 4.14 5.14 -12.05
N GLY A 113 3.37 4.76 -11.02
CA GLY A 113 2.07 5.35 -10.70
C GLY A 113 2.09 6.41 -9.60
N VAL A 114 3.25 6.70 -9.01
CA VAL A 114 3.35 7.66 -7.90
C VAL A 114 3.22 9.08 -8.43
N GLN A 115 2.33 9.85 -7.80
CA GLN A 115 2.11 11.25 -8.07
C GLN A 115 2.23 12.04 -6.78
N PHE A 116 2.81 13.23 -6.88
CA PHE A 116 2.83 14.17 -5.77
C PHE A 116 1.86 15.30 -6.03
N ARG A 117 1.10 15.62 -4.99
CA ARG A 117 0.26 16.83 -4.94
C ARG A 117 0.64 17.60 -3.68
N GLY A 118 -0.11 18.65 -3.36
CA GLY A 118 -0.17 19.14 -1.99
C GLY A 118 -0.65 18.04 -1.04
N ARG A 119 -0.97 18.40 0.21
CA ARG A 119 -1.65 17.48 1.13
C ARG A 119 -2.83 16.82 0.42
N LEU A 120 -2.90 15.48 0.39
CA LEU A 120 -3.98 14.82 -0.33
C LEU A 120 -5.32 15.14 0.33
N GLU A 121 -6.28 15.55 -0.47
CA GLU A 121 -7.68 15.71 -0.07
C GLU A 121 -8.36 14.33 0.08
N LEU A 122 -9.62 14.34 0.51
CA LEU A 122 -10.37 13.12 0.80
C LEU A 122 -10.48 12.21 -0.44
N GLU A 123 -10.92 12.72 -1.58
CA GLU A 123 -11.21 11.92 -2.79
C GLU A 123 -10.01 11.07 -3.28
N PRO A 124 -8.80 11.62 -3.48
CA PRO A 124 -7.63 10.81 -3.83
C PRO A 124 -7.30 9.72 -2.80
N ARG A 125 -7.48 10.01 -1.51
CA ARG A 125 -7.25 9.03 -0.42
C ARG A 125 -8.27 7.90 -0.50
N LEU A 126 -9.55 8.21 -0.71
CA LEU A 126 -10.61 7.21 -0.85
C LEU A 126 -10.36 6.29 -2.04
N LYS A 127 -9.85 6.83 -3.15
CA LYS A 127 -9.43 6.03 -4.29
C LYS A 127 -8.33 5.03 -3.93
N ASN A 128 -7.26 5.46 -3.26
CA ASN A 128 -6.18 4.58 -2.81
C ASN A 128 -6.66 3.53 -1.79
N LEU A 129 -7.46 3.91 -0.81
CA LEU A 129 -8.04 2.98 0.17
C LEU A 129 -8.95 1.94 -0.50
N SER A 130 -9.74 2.36 -1.49
CA SER A 130 -10.62 1.47 -2.26
C SER A 130 -9.82 0.45 -3.07
N GLN A 131 -8.75 0.88 -3.76
CA GLN A 131 -7.86 -0.01 -4.50
C GLN A 131 -7.16 -1.02 -3.58
N LEU A 132 -6.63 -0.54 -2.46
CA LEU A 132 -5.95 -1.38 -1.46
C LEU A 132 -6.90 -2.42 -0.86
N ASN A 133 -8.14 -2.04 -0.53
CA ASN A 133 -9.13 -2.96 0.03
C ASN A 133 -9.65 -3.98 -1.00
N SER A 134 -9.78 -3.58 -2.27
CA SER A 134 -10.22 -4.47 -3.35
C SER A 134 -9.22 -5.59 -3.63
N SER A 135 -7.93 -5.35 -3.45
CA SER A 135 -6.86 -6.33 -3.64
C SER A 135 -6.33 -6.92 -2.32
N ALA A 136 -6.99 -6.61 -1.19
CA ALA A 136 -6.59 -7.10 0.12
C ALA A 136 -6.75 -8.64 0.23
N PRO A 137 -5.74 -9.35 0.78
CA PRO A 137 -5.79 -10.79 0.99
C PRO A 137 -7.07 -11.27 1.68
N ARG A 138 -7.59 -12.43 1.27
CA ARG A 138 -8.76 -13.08 1.89
C ARG A 138 -8.58 -13.42 3.37
N CYS A 139 -7.34 -13.61 3.83
CA CYS A 139 -7.03 -13.85 5.24
C CYS A 139 -7.31 -12.62 6.13
N LEU A 140 -7.47 -11.43 5.55
CA LEU A 140 -7.88 -10.23 6.26
C LEU A 140 -9.41 -10.14 6.30
N THR A 141 -9.96 -10.38 7.49
CA THR A 141 -11.41 -10.41 7.74
C THR A 141 -12.04 -9.03 7.56
N ARG A 142 -13.38 -8.98 7.45
CA ARG A 142 -14.12 -7.70 7.44
C ARG A 142 -13.80 -6.84 8.67
N THR A 143 -13.65 -7.47 9.84
CA THR A 143 -13.30 -6.77 11.08
C THR A 143 -11.88 -6.19 11.02
N ASP A 144 -10.91 -6.91 10.43
CA ASP A 144 -9.56 -6.39 10.24
C ASP A 144 -9.55 -5.18 9.30
N ARG A 145 -10.30 -5.25 8.19
CA ARG A 145 -10.45 -4.14 7.23
C ARG A 145 -11.10 -2.91 7.85
N LEU A 146 -12.14 -3.11 8.66
CA LEU A 146 -12.80 -2.02 9.41
C LEU A 146 -11.83 -1.35 10.41
N ARG A 147 -11.06 -2.16 11.16
CA ARG A 147 -10.05 -1.64 12.09
C ARG A 147 -8.96 -0.86 11.35
N PHE A 148 -8.47 -1.37 10.23
CA PHE A 148 -7.50 -0.68 9.39
C PHE A 148 -7.99 0.69 8.97
N LEU A 149 -9.21 0.78 8.42
CA LEU A 149 -9.78 2.06 7.99
C LEU A 149 -9.97 3.01 9.18
N ASN A 150 -10.43 2.51 10.33
CA ASN A 150 -10.57 3.33 11.53
C ASN A 150 -9.23 3.93 11.99
N TRP A 151 -8.18 3.10 12.11
CA TRP A 151 -6.83 3.56 12.47
C TRP A 151 -6.26 4.54 11.45
N TYR A 152 -6.50 4.29 10.16
CA TYR A 152 -6.06 5.20 9.10
C TYR A 152 -6.69 6.59 9.28
N PHE A 153 -8.00 6.67 9.51
CA PHE A 153 -8.68 7.96 9.65
C PHE A 153 -8.35 8.65 10.99
N GLU A 154 -8.15 7.89 12.06
CA GLU A 154 -7.64 8.42 13.35
C GLU A 154 -6.25 9.03 13.21
N ALA A 155 -5.35 8.39 12.44
CA ALA A 155 -4.01 8.89 12.17
C ALA A 155 -3.97 9.95 11.05
N SER A 156 -5.08 10.13 10.32
CA SER A 156 -5.14 11.07 9.21
C SER A 156 -5.23 12.50 9.70
N ASP A 157 -4.66 13.38 8.91
CA ASP A 157 -4.68 14.83 9.05
C ASP A 157 -5.92 15.48 8.41
N LEU A 158 -6.96 14.68 8.14
CA LEU A 158 -8.23 15.12 7.60
C LEU A 158 -9.12 15.64 8.74
N VAL A 159 -9.65 16.85 8.58
CA VAL A 159 -10.73 17.33 9.45
C VAL A 159 -12.04 16.75 8.94
N VAL A 160 -12.39 15.55 9.41
CA VAL A 160 -13.69 14.93 9.08
C VAL A 160 -14.70 15.40 10.12
N THR A 161 -15.52 16.39 9.75
CA THR A 161 -16.51 17.03 10.63
C THR A 161 -17.67 16.11 11.03
N TYR A 162 -17.87 14.98 10.34
CA TYR A 162 -19.01 14.09 10.58
C TYR A 162 -18.57 12.62 10.63
N ARG A 163 -18.65 12.02 11.83
CA ARG A 163 -18.41 10.57 12.05
C ARG A 163 -19.32 9.68 11.20
N ASP A 164 -20.54 10.12 10.91
CA ASP A 164 -21.49 9.32 10.11
C ASP A 164 -21.14 9.32 8.62
N THR A 165 -20.62 10.43 8.09
CA THR A 165 -20.05 10.48 6.73
C THR A 165 -18.87 9.53 6.61
N LEU A 166 -18.03 9.45 7.65
CA LEU A 166 -16.91 8.52 7.66
C LEU A 166 -17.37 7.05 7.63
N ARG A 167 -18.41 6.70 8.41
CA ARG A 167 -19.00 5.36 8.38
C ARG A 167 -19.60 5.02 7.02
N ALA A 168 -20.28 5.96 6.38
CA ALA A 168 -20.85 5.78 5.06
C ALA A 168 -19.75 5.49 4.02
N VAL A 169 -18.67 6.27 4.05
CA VAL A 169 -17.50 6.10 3.16
C VAL A 169 -16.79 4.77 3.41
N VAL A 170 -16.57 4.40 4.67
CA VAL A 170 -16.00 3.09 5.04
C VAL A 170 -16.87 1.95 4.52
N THR A 171 -18.19 2.06 4.64
CA THR A 171 -19.14 1.06 4.15
C THR A 171 -19.08 0.96 2.62
N GLN A 172 -19.03 2.08 1.92
CA GLN A 172 -18.92 2.13 0.46
C GLN A 172 -17.63 1.46 -0.04
N ILE A 173 -16.49 1.72 0.61
CA ILE A 173 -15.22 1.06 0.28
C ILE A 173 -15.33 -0.47 0.42
N LEU A 174 -15.97 -0.94 1.50
CA LEU A 174 -16.15 -2.38 1.73
C LEU A 174 -17.09 -3.03 0.71
N ASP A 175 -18.16 -2.33 0.32
CA ASP A 175 -19.14 -2.84 -0.65
C ASP A 175 -18.60 -2.87 -2.09
N LEU A 176 -17.82 -1.86 -2.48
CA LEU A 176 -17.13 -1.83 -3.78
C LEU A 176 -16.16 -3.00 -3.94
N SER A 177 -15.48 -3.39 -2.86
CA SER A 177 -14.57 -4.53 -2.88
C SER A 177 -15.30 -5.88 -2.93
N ARG A 178 -16.53 -5.98 -2.41
CA ARG A 178 -17.35 -7.21 -2.50
C ARG A 178 -17.77 -7.54 -3.93
N LYS A 179 -18.06 -6.52 -4.75
CA LYS A 179 -18.49 -6.68 -6.15
C LYS A 179 -17.38 -7.16 -7.09
N ARG A 180 -16.10 -6.97 -6.74
CA ARG A 180 -14.94 -7.33 -7.55
C ARG A 180 -14.40 -8.75 -7.29
N GLY A 181 -14.89 -9.44 -6.26
CA GLY A 181 -14.33 -10.71 -5.78
C GLY A 181 -13.11 -10.49 -4.88
N TYR A 182 -12.98 -11.28 -3.82
CA TYR A 182 -11.84 -11.15 -2.90
C TYR A 182 -10.56 -11.74 -3.52
N TYR A 183 -9.43 -11.09 -3.30
CA TYR A 183 -8.12 -11.48 -3.82
C TYR A 183 -7.59 -12.79 -3.19
N THR A 184 -7.32 -13.80 -4.03
CA THR A 184 -6.84 -15.14 -3.63
C THR A 184 -5.32 -15.27 -3.65
N LEU A 185 -4.79 -16.39 -3.14
CA LEU A 185 -3.39 -16.78 -3.33
C LEU A 185 -3.06 -16.94 -4.82
N ASP A 186 -3.95 -17.57 -5.59
CA ASP A 186 -3.78 -17.74 -7.04
C ASP A 186 -3.69 -16.39 -7.76
N ASP A 187 -4.41 -15.37 -7.28
CA ASP A 187 -4.29 -14.01 -7.80
C ASP A 187 -2.92 -13.40 -7.49
N VAL A 188 -2.38 -13.59 -6.28
CA VAL A 188 -1.02 -13.15 -5.89
C VAL A 188 0.04 -13.84 -6.73
N GLU A 189 -0.08 -15.16 -6.91
CA GLU A 189 0.86 -15.95 -7.68
C GLU A 189 0.81 -15.59 -9.18
N ARG A 190 -0.38 -15.32 -9.72
CA ARG A 190 -0.56 -14.83 -11.08
C ARG A 190 0.07 -13.44 -11.26
N GLU A 191 -0.19 -12.50 -10.35
CA GLU A 191 0.45 -11.18 -10.39
C GLU A 191 1.98 -11.26 -10.27
N ALA A 192 2.49 -12.14 -9.41
CA ALA A 192 3.92 -12.38 -9.27
C ALA A 192 4.53 -12.92 -10.57
N ALA A 193 3.83 -13.85 -11.24
CA ALA A 193 4.26 -14.42 -12.51
C ALA A 193 4.21 -13.37 -13.65
N GLU A 194 3.19 -12.51 -13.68
CA GLU A 194 3.09 -11.40 -14.63
C GLU A 194 4.19 -10.35 -14.41
N ALA A 195 4.50 -10.01 -13.15
CA ALA A 195 5.58 -9.07 -12.82
C ALA A 195 6.97 -9.59 -13.21
N ARG A 196 7.20 -10.92 -13.14
CA ARG A 196 8.46 -11.54 -13.58
C ARG A 196 8.63 -11.58 -15.12
N ARG A 197 7.57 -11.34 -15.88
CA ARG A 197 7.56 -11.35 -17.36
C ARG A 197 7.72 -9.95 -17.96
N ARG A 198 7.65 -8.90 -17.16
CA ARG A 198 7.84 -7.50 -17.56
C ARG A 198 9.25 -7.05 -17.21
#